data_AF-A0A2K2H8D4-F1
#
_entry.id   AF-A0A2K2H8D4-F1
#
_cell.length_a   1.000
_cell.length_b   1.000
_cell.length_c   1.000
_cell.angle_alpha   90.00
_cell.angle_beta   90.00
_cell.angle_gamma   90.00
#
_symmetry.space_group_name_H-M   'P 1'
#
loop_
_entity.id
_entity.type
_entity.pdbx_description
1 polymer ?
#
loop_
_entity_poly.entity_id
_entity_poly.type
_entity_poly.pdbx_seq_one_letter_code
_entity_poly.pdbx_strand_id
1 'polypeptide(L)'
;MCHILSRLQSQLAAVRAADDRTARKRISFYQTEPMRPLKFQLRPILRTILGLYLVLLGVLSLMPNPPQPPDIISWDKLEHALAYAVLGPLLFVVLSPRLVNRVRLLWAAGIAWGTGAMFEFLQGVLKLGRCFEWSDLVANLVGTLTGLVLMHLVIIWLRRETRY
;
A
#
# COMPACT_ATOMS: atom_id res chain seq x y z
N MET A 1 64.35 -14.57 13.00
CA MET A 1 63.06 -14.77 13.71
C MET A 1 62.14 -13.54 13.67
N CYS A 2 62.66 -12.32 13.85
CA CYS A 2 61.85 -11.08 13.87
C CYS A 2 61.10 -10.76 12.54
N HIS A 3 61.73 -10.98 11.38
CA HIS A 3 61.10 -10.69 10.08
C HIS A 3 59.90 -11.59 9.73
N ILE A 4 59.91 -12.86 10.13
CA ILE A 4 58.83 -13.81 9.81
C ILE A 4 57.57 -13.47 10.62
N LEU A 5 57.73 -13.10 11.90
CA LEU A 5 56.62 -12.69 12.76
C LEU A 5 55.98 -11.38 12.30
N SER A 6 56.77 -10.41 11.83
CA SER A 6 56.25 -9.16 11.28
C SER A 6 55.40 -9.38 10.01
N ARG A 7 55.82 -10.30 9.14
CA ARG A 7 55.05 -10.69 7.95
C ARG A 7 53.72 -11.34 8.33
N LEU A 8 53.72 -12.27 9.28
CA LEU A 8 52.51 -12.94 9.74
C LEU A 8 51.50 -11.96 10.35
N GLN A 9 51.95 -11.00 11.16
CA GLN A 9 51.08 -9.96 11.72
C GLN A 9 50.48 -9.05 10.63
N SER A 10 51.27 -8.68 9.62
CA SER A 10 50.78 -7.85 8.50
C SER A 10 49.73 -8.57 7.66
N GLN A 11 49.88 -9.88 7.43
CA GLN A 11 48.94 -10.69 6.67
C GLN A 11 47.63 -10.89 7.45
N LEU A 12 47.70 -11.15 8.76
CA LEU A 12 46.52 -11.25 9.62
C LEU A 12 45.74 -9.93 9.69
N ALA A 13 46.44 -8.79 9.75
CA ALA A 13 45.81 -7.47 9.71
C ALA A 13 45.12 -7.20 8.36
N ALA A 14 45.74 -7.59 7.25
CA ALA A 14 45.17 -7.45 5.91
C ALA A 14 43.90 -8.31 5.72
N VAL A 15 43.91 -9.55 6.22
CA VAL A 15 42.74 -10.45 6.17
C VAL A 15 41.59 -9.91 7.02
N ARG A 16 41.85 -9.45 8.25
CA ARG A 16 40.82 -8.81 9.10
C ARG A 16 40.25 -7.55 8.45
N ALA A 17 41.10 -6.71 7.85
CA ALA A 17 40.66 -5.51 7.14
C ALA A 17 39.89 -5.82 5.84
N ALA A 18 40.12 -6.97 5.21
CA ALA A 18 39.35 -7.43 4.05
C ALA A 18 37.98 -7.97 4.48
N ASP A 19 37.91 -8.73 5.56
CA ASP A 19 36.66 -9.23 6.13
C ASP A 19 35.76 -8.07 6.61
N ASP A 20 36.32 -7.10 7.34
CA ASP A 20 35.62 -5.88 7.76
C ASP A 20 35.11 -5.05 6.57
N ARG A 21 35.88 -4.96 5.49
CA ARG A 21 35.45 -4.26 4.27
C ARG A 21 34.32 -5.00 3.55
N THR A 22 34.35 -6.33 3.57
CA THR A 22 33.33 -7.19 2.94
C THR A 22 32.04 -7.19 3.76
N ALA A 23 32.15 -7.23 5.09
CA ALA A 23 31.06 -7.07 6.04
C ALA A 23 30.43 -5.67 5.93
N ARG A 24 31.24 -4.59 5.87
CA ARG A 24 30.75 -3.22 5.63
C ARG A 24 30.05 -3.08 4.28
N LYS A 25 30.59 -3.67 3.20
CA LYS A 25 29.92 -3.66 1.89
C LYS A 25 28.60 -4.43 1.93
N ARG A 26 28.52 -5.57 2.63
CA ARG A 26 27.25 -6.29 2.82
C ARG A 26 26.23 -5.46 3.60
N ILE A 27 26.63 -4.79 4.68
CA ILE A 27 25.73 -3.95 5.50
C ILE A 27 25.27 -2.70 4.71
N SER A 28 26.17 -2.09 3.93
CA SER A 28 25.86 -0.97 3.04
C SER A 28 24.87 -1.36 1.92
N PHE A 29 24.93 -2.59 1.40
CA PHE A 29 24.00 -3.06 0.36
C PHE A 29 22.57 -3.28 0.88
N TYR A 30 22.39 -3.44 2.20
CA TYR A 30 21.08 -3.50 2.85
C TYR A 30 20.55 -2.13 3.32
N GLN A 31 21.36 -1.07 3.24
CA GLN A 31 20.85 0.30 3.38
C GLN A 31 20.12 0.67 2.10
N THR A 32 18.87 0.20 1.97
CA THR A 32 17.93 0.80 1.02
C THR A 32 17.81 2.28 1.41
N GLU A 33 18.38 3.16 0.57
CA GLU A 33 18.20 4.60 0.67
C GLU A 33 16.76 4.91 1.08
N PRO A 34 16.52 5.51 2.25
CA PRO A 34 15.16 5.74 2.72
C PRO A 34 14.51 6.68 1.71
N MET A 35 13.49 6.16 1.02
CA MET A 35 12.74 6.96 0.05
C MET A 35 12.38 8.30 0.67
N ARG A 36 12.64 9.37 -0.08
CA ARG A 36 12.33 10.73 0.37
C ARG A 36 10.88 10.73 0.88
N PRO A 37 10.64 11.11 2.14
CA PRO A 37 9.29 11.13 2.66
C PRO A 37 8.44 12.01 1.76
N LEU A 38 7.16 11.65 1.57
CA LEU A 38 6.24 12.51 0.84
C LEU A 38 6.35 13.92 1.44
N LYS A 39 6.65 14.90 0.58
CA LYS A 39 6.86 16.29 1.00
C LYS A 39 5.68 16.70 1.88
N PHE A 40 5.97 17.32 3.02
CA PHE A 40 4.95 17.71 4.01
C PHE A 40 3.78 18.49 3.37
N GLN A 41 4.10 19.32 2.37
CA GLN A 41 3.15 20.13 1.58
C GLN A 41 2.10 19.32 0.79
N LEU A 42 2.39 18.07 0.40
CA LEU A 42 1.44 17.23 -0.37
C LEU A 42 0.44 16.49 0.52
N ARG A 43 0.72 16.37 1.82
CA ARG A 43 -0.14 15.67 2.79
C ARG A 43 -1.53 16.27 2.94
N PRO A 44 -1.72 17.60 3.08
CA PRO A 44 -3.07 18.16 3.15
C PRO A 44 -3.85 17.88 1.87
N ILE A 45 -3.22 18.01 0.70
CA ILE A 45 -3.86 17.73 -0.59
C ILE A 45 -4.35 16.28 -0.66
N LEU A 46 -3.51 15.30 -0.30
CA LEU A 46 -3.92 13.89 -0.30
C LEU A 46 -5.04 13.59 0.71
N ARG A 47 -5.04 14.25 1.87
CA ARG A 47 -6.14 14.12 2.84
C ARG A 47 -7.43 14.71 2.31
N THR A 48 -7.36 15.84 1.62
CA THR A 48 -8.51 16.43 0.93
C THR A 48 -9.03 15.50 -0.16
N ILE A 49 -8.15 14.94 -0.99
CA ILE A 49 -8.52 13.96 -2.02
C ILE A 49 -9.19 12.72 -1.39
N LEU A 50 -8.63 12.18 -0.31
CA LEU A 50 -9.24 11.06 0.43
C LEU A 50 -10.61 11.42 0.99
N GLY A 51 -10.76 12.60 1.59
CA GLY A 51 -12.04 13.08 2.10
C GLY A 51 -13.09 13.19 1.01
N LEU A 52 -12.75 13.83 -0.12
CA LEU A 52 -13.63 13.94 -1.29
C LEU A 52 -13.99 12.56 -1.87
N TYR A 53 -13.02 11.64 -1.89
CA TYR A 53 -13.24 10.29 -2.38
C TYR A 53 -14.18 9.50 -1.48
N LEU A 54 -14.07 9.62 -0.16
CA LEU A 54 -14.99 8.99 0.80
C LEU A 54 -16.40 9.57 0.69
N VAL A 55 -16.54 10.88 0.48
CA VAL A 55 -17.84 11.51 0.21
C VAL A 55 -18.44 10.97 -1.08
N LEU A 56 -17.65 10.89 -2.16
CA LEU A 56 -18.09 10.30 -3.42
C LEU A 56 -18.55 8.85 -3.24
N LEU A 57 -17.78 8.02 -2.54
CA LEU A 57 -18.17 6.63 -2.24
C LEU A 57 -19.47 6.57 -1.45
N GLY A 58 -19.63 7.39 -0.42
CA GLY A 58 -20.86 7.43 0.37
C GLY A 58 -22.07 7.83 -0.47
N VAL A 59 -21.93 8.83 -1.34
CA VAL A 59 -22.99 9.23 -2.28
C VAL A 59 -23.32 8.09 -3.23
N LEU A 60 -22.34 7.45 -3.86
CA LEU A 60 -22.59 6.37 -4.83
C LEU A 60 -23.17 5.11 -4.19
N SER A 61 -22.71 4.74 -2.99
CA SER A 61 -23.25 3.58 -2.27
C SER A 61 -24.66 3.83 -1.75
N LEU A 62 -24.95 5.03 -1.24
CA LEU A 62 -26.23 5.35 -0.58
C LEU A 62 -27.23 6.09 -1.48
N MET A 63 -26.90 6.30 -2.75
CA MET A 63 -27.82 6.92 -3.71
C MET A 63 -29.11 6.08 -3.85
N PRO A 64 -30.30 6.68 -3.69
CA PRO A 64 -31.55 5.97 -3.91
C PRO A 64 -31.73 5.57 -5.36
N ASN A 65 -32.19 4.35 -5.61
CA ASN A 65 -32.50 3.83 -6.96
C ASN A 65 -31.39 4.10 -7.98
N PRO A 66 -30.19 3.53 -7.78
CA PRO A 66 -29.07 3.74 -8.68
C PRO A 66 -29.42 3.26 -10.11
N PRO A 67 -28.87 3.90 -11.15
CA PRO A 67 -29.03 3.44 -12.52
C PRO A 67 -28.60 1.99 -12.62
N GLN A 68 -29.49 1.10 -13.08
CA GLN A 68 -29.16 -0.29 -13.26
C GLN A 68 -28.29 -0.41 -14.52
N PRO A 69 -27.04 -0.89 -14.41
CA PRO A 69 -26.21 -1.16 -15.57
C PRO A 69 -26.85 -2.27 -16.42
N PRO A 70 -26.41 -2.45 -17.68
CA PRO A 70 -26.83 -3.58 -18.49
C PRO A 70 -26.65 -4.91 -17.73
N ASP A 71 -27.52 -5.90 -17.98
CA ASP A 71 -27.48 -7.28 -17.41
C ASP A 71 -26.24 -8.11 -17.82
N ILE A 72 -25.11 -7.44 -18.03
CA ILE A 72 -23.81 -8.04 -18.22
C ILE A 72 -23.29 -8.42 -16.84
N ILE A 73 -22.93 -9.70 -16.70
CA ILE A 73 -22.59 -10.39 -15.45
C ILE A 73 -21.93 -9.49 -14.40
N SER A 74 -22.68 -9.19 -13.33
CA SER A 74 -22.19 -8.61 -12.07
C SER A 74 -21.45 -7.27 -12.18
N TRP A 75 -21.91 -6.37 -13.06
CA TRP A 75 -21.32 -5.04 -13.18
C TRP A 75 -21.20 -4.28 -11.85
N ASP A 76 -22.24 -4.32 -11.02
CA ASP A 76 -22.23 -3.69 -9.69
C ASP A 76 -21.07 -4.20 -8.79
N LYS A 77 -20.71 -5.49 -8.88
CA LYS A 77 -19.56 -6.06 -8.16
C LYS A 77 -18.23 -5.55 -8.69
N LEU A 78 -18.14 -5.27 -10.00
CA LEU A 78 -16.97 -4.64 -10.58
C LEU A 78 -16.81 -3.19 -10.10
N GLU A 79 -17.92 -2.45 -10.00
CA GLU A 79 -17.90 -1.09 -9.44
C GLU A 79 -17.40 -1.09 -8.00
N HIS A 80 -17.90 -2.00 -7.17
CA HIS A 80 -17.41 -2.23 -5.81
C HIS A 80 -15.90 -2.58 -5.81
N ALA A 81 -15.46 -3.55 -6.61
CA ALA A 81 -14.06 -3.90 -6.67
C ALA A 81 -13.16 -2.72 -7.11
N LEU A 82 -13.57 -1.94 -8.12
CA LEU A 82 -12.81 -0.79 -8.61
C LEU A 82 -12.76 0.36 -7.60
N ALA A 83 -13.88 0.66 -6.94
CA ALA A 83 -13.97 1.66 -5.89
C ALA A 83 -12.96 1.37 -4.76
N TYR A 84 -12.94 0.13 -4.27
CA TYR A 84 -12.06 -0.24 -3.16
C TYR A 84 -10.61 -0.47 -3.60
N ALA A 85 -10.36 -0.79 -4.88
CA ALA A 85 -9.02 -0.82 -5.46
C ALA A 85 -8.35 0.57 -5.48
N VAL A 86 -9.11 1.65 -5.45
CA VAL A 86 -8.58 3.02 -5.31
C VAL A 86 -8.49 3.42 -3.82
N LEU A 87 -9.50 3.09 -3.02
CA LEU A 87 -9.56 3.48 -1.61
C LEU A 87 -8.36 2.96 -0.79
N GLY A 88 -8.03 1.67 -0.94
CA GLY A 88 -6.94 1.02 -0.20
C GLY A 88 -5.59 1.72 -0.39
N PRO A 89 -5.12 1.92 -1.64
CA PRO A 89 -3.91 2.68 -1.92
C PRO A 89 -3.93 4.11 -1.40
N LEU A 90 -5.03 4.83 -1.58
CA LEU A 90 -5.15 6.21 -1.14
C LEU A 90 -5.00 6.33 0.38
N LEU A 91 -5.66 5.44 1.14
CA LEU A 91 -5.50 5.31 2.58
C LEU A 91 -4.05 4.99 2.97
N PHE A 92 -3.41 4.04 2.28
CA PHE A 92 -2.04 3.69 2.59
C PHE A 92 -1.06 4.84 2.37
N VAL A 93 -1.20 5.63 1.30
CA VAL A 93 -0.33 6.78 1.05
C VAL A 93 -0.55 7.88 2.10
N VAL A 94 -1.81 8.14 2.49
CA VAL A 94 -2.14 9.11 3.53
C VAL A 94 -1.63 8.67 4.90
N LEU A 95 -1.80 7.39 5.23
CA LEU A 95 -1.34 6.82 6.48
C LEU A 95 0.18 6.72 6.48
N SER A 96 0.84 6.31 5.40
CA SER A 96 2.26 5.96 5.45
C SER A 96 3.19 7.09 4.99
N PRO A 97 3.96 7.71 5.91
CA PRO A 97 4.94 8.74 5.52
C PRO A 97 6.12 8.18 4.70
N ARG A 98 6.28 6.85 4.68
CA ARG A 98 7.27 6.10 3.89
C ARG A 98 6.55 5.00 3.12
N LEU A 99 6.88 4.79 1.86
CA LEU A 99 6.18 3.86 0.97
C LEU A 99 6.33 2.37 1.33
N VAL A 100 7.05 2.01 2.40
CA VAL A 100 7.13 0.62 2.89
C VAL A 100 6.93 0.58 4.40
N ASN A 101 5.70 0.26 4.81
CA ASN A 101 5.35 -0.01 6.20
C ASN A 101 4.23 -1.06 6.25
N ARG A 102 4.58 -2.31 6.61
CA ARG A 102 3.63 -3.44 6.64
C ARG A 102 2.45 -3.21 7.59
N VAL A 103 2.69 -2.59 8.74
CA VAL A 103 1.64 -2.28 9.72
C VAL A 103 0.63 -1.31 9.12
N ARG A 104 1.09 -0.25 8.44
CA ARG A 104 0.18 0.72 7.80
C ARG A 104 -0.54 0.15 6.58
N LEU A 105 0.06 -0.84 5.91
CA LEU A 105 -0.63 -1.60 4.85
C LEU A 105 -1.83 -2.35 5.41
N LEU A 106 -1.66 -3.05 6.54
CA LEU A 106 -2.75 -3.76 7.22
C LEU A 106 -3.82 -2.79 7.71
N TRP A 107 -3.44 -1.65 8.28
CA TRP A 107 -4.40 -0.59 8.65
C TRP A 107 -5.18 -0.07 7.45
N ALA A 108 -4.51 0.22 6.33
CA ALA A 108 -5.17 0.70 5.13
C ALA A 108 -6.18 -0.34 4.59
N ALA A 109 -5.78 -1.62 4.56
CA ALA A 109 -6.66 -2.72 4.15
C ALA A 109 -7.88 -2.85 5.08
N GLY A 110 -7.65 -2.84 6.40
CA GLY A 110 -8.71 -2.96 7.40
C GLY A 110 -9.69 -1.78 7.38
N ILE A 111 -9.18 -0.55 7.25
CA ILE A 111 -10.03 0.66 7.17
C ILE A 111 -10.82 0.68 5.87
N ALA A 112 -10.20 0.34 4.74
CA ALA A 112 -10.90 0.26 3.45
C ALA A 112 -12.02 -0.78 3.51
N TRP A 113 -11.71 -2.02 3.91
CA TRP A 113 -12.71 -3.07 4.02
C TRP A 113 -13.81 -2.73 5.03
N GLY A 114 -13.46 -2.17 6.19
CA GLY A 114 -14.42 -1.72 7.20
C GLY A 114 -15.34 -0.61 6.71
N THR A 115 -14.85 0.28 5.84
CA THR A 115 -15.67 1.32 5.19
C THR A 115 -16.68 0.69 4.23
N GLY A 116 -16.31 -0.37 3.51
CA GLY A 116 -17.23 -1.19 2.71
C GLY A 116 -18.29 -1.86 3.54
N ALA A 117 -17.88 -2.58 4.59
CA ALA A 117 -18.81 -3.22 5.51
C ALA A 117 -19.81 -2.23 6.12
N MET A 118 -19.35 -1.03 6.46
CA MET A 118 -20.19 0.05 6.96
C MET A 118 -21.24 0.47 5.93
N PHE A 119 -20.86 0.75 4.68
CA PHE A 119 -21.82 1.16 3.66
C PHE A 119 -22.82 0.07 3.29
N GLU A 120 -22.38 -1.18 3.17
CA GLU A 120 -23.26 -2.34 2.99
C GLU A 120 -24.31 -2.44 4.09
N PHE A 121 -23.86 -2.31 5.34
CA PHE A 121 -24.75 -2.33 6.49
C PHE A 121 -25.74 -1.17 6.45
N LEU A 122 -25.29 0.04 6.11
CA LEU A 122 -26.16 1.21 5.95
C LEU A 122 -27.19 1.02 4.83
N GLN A 123 -26.82 0.43 3.70
CA GLN A 123 -27.77 0.12 2.61
C GLN A 123 -28.87 -0.82 3.10
N GLY A 124 -28.51 -1.88 3.84
CA GLY A 124 -29.47 -2.81 4.43
C GLY A 124 -30.42 -2.17 5.45
N VAL A 125 -29.93 -1.21 6.25
CA VAL A 125 -30.73 -0.49 7.25
C VAL A 125 -31.62 0.57 6.61
N LEU A 126 -31.09 1.36 5.68
CA LEU A 126 -31.79 2.51 5.08
C LEU A 126 -32.77 2.10 3.98
N LYS A 127 -32.63 0.89 3.40
CA LYS A 127 -33.54 0.31 2.40
C LYS A 127 -33.81 1.24 1.21
N LEU A 128 -32.78 1.93 0.71
CA LEU A 128 -32.87 2.93 -0.37
C LEU A 128 -32.93 2.29 -1.78
N GLY A 129 -33.55 1.12 -1.92
CA GLY A 129 -33.55 0.34 -3.16
C GLY A 129 -32.30 -0.53 -3.36
N ARG A 130 -31.43 -0.62 -2.35
CA ARG A 130 -30.32 -1.59 -2.26
C ARG A 130 -30.47 -2.45 -1.01
N CYS A 131 -29.95 -3.68 -1.07
CA CYS A 131 -29.95 -4.65 0.02
C CYS A 131 -28.52 -4.95 0.44
N PHE A 132 -28.34 -5.43 1.68
CA PHE A 132 -27.04 -5.92 2.13
C PHE A 132 -26.69 -7.20 1.36
N GLU A 133 -25.53 -7.23 0.71
CA GLU A 133 -25.05 -8.40 -0.01
C GLU A 133 -23.64 -8.83 0.42
N TRP A 134 -23.50 -10.11 0.76
CA TRP A 134 -22.20 -10.69 1.09
C TRP A 134 -21.22 -10.64 -0.09
N SER A 135 -21.74 -10.73 -1.32
CA SER A 135 -20.93 -10.64 -2.53
C SER A 135 -20.26 -9.28 -2.70
N ASP A 136 -20.92 -8.20 -2.28
CA ASP A 136 -20.40 -6.85 -2.43
C ASP A 136 -19.32 -6.59 -1.38
N LEU A 137 -19.50 -7.13 -0.17
CA LEU A 137 -18.45 -7.15 0.84
C LEU A 137 -17.18 -7.91 0.36
N VAL A 138 -17.36 -9.02 -0.37
CA VAL A 138 -16.24 -9.76 -0.97
C VAL A 138 -15.61 -8.95 -2.11
N ALA A 139 -16.41 -8.31 -2.96
CA ALA A 139 -15.91 -7.45 -4.03
C ALA A 139 -15.08 -6.29 -3.49
N ASN A 140 -15.54 -5.64 -2.41
CA ASN A 140 -14.83 -4.58 -1.69
C ASN A 140 -13.47 -5.08 -1.17
N LEU A 141 -13.42 -6.29 -0.60
CA LEU A 141 -12.17 -6.90 -0.13
C LEU A 141 -11.21 -7.20 -1.28
N VAL A 142 -11.70 -7.85 -2.35
CA VAL A 142 -10.91 -8.19 -3.54
C VAL A 142 -10.35 -6.92 -4.19
N GLY A 143 -11.17 -5.88 -4.31
CA GLY A 143 -10.75 -4.56 -4.79
C GLY A 143 -9.61 -4.00 -3.95
N THR A 144 -9.82 -3.89 -2.64
CA THR A 144 -8.83 -3.38 -1.69
C THR A 144 -7.48 -4.10 -1.82
N LEU A 145 -7.49 -5.43 -1.83
CA LEU A 145 -6.27 -6.23 -1.94
C LEU A 145 -5.59 -6.03 -3.29
N THR A 146 -6.35 -6.05 -4.39
CA THR A 146 -5.84 -5.81 -5.74
C THR A 146 -5.14 -4.47 -5.84
N GLY A 147 -5.79 -3.39 -5.39
CA GLY A 147 -5.23 -2.04 -5.42
C GLY A 147 -3.92 -1.93 -4.63
N LEU A 148 -3.90 -2.50 -3.42
CA LEU A 148 -2.70 -2.49 -2.58
C LEU A 148 -1.55 -3.31 -3.18
N VAL A 149 -1.83 -4.46 -3.79
CA VAL A 149 -0.83 -5.27 -4.50
C VAL A 149 -0.27 -4.51 -5.69
N LEU A 150 -1.12 -3.92 -6.53
CA LEU A 150 -0.69 -3.13 -7.69
C LEU A 150 0.21 -1.97 -7.27
N MET A 151 -0.18 -1.22 -6.24
CA MET A 151 0.68 -0.15 -5.72
C MET A 151 2.01 -0.69 -5.18
N HIS A 152 2.01 -1.85 -4.52
CA HIS A 152 3.26 -2.47 -4.07
C HIS A 152 4.18 -2.83 -5.24
N LEU A 153 3.62 -3.40 -6.32
CA LEU A 153 4.36 -3.69 -7.55
C LEU A 153 4.92 -2.43 -8.20
N VAL A 154 4.14 -1.35 -8.26
CA VAL A 154 4.58 -0.03 -8.76
C VAL A 154 5.75 0.51 -7.93
N ILE A 155 5.67 0.43 -6.59
CA ILE A 155 6.76 0.86 -5.72
C ILE A 155 8.02 0.02 -5.96
N ILE A 156 7.88 -1.30 -6.13
CA ILE A 156 9.01 -2.17 -6.46
C ILE A 156 9.61 -1.79 -7.81
N TRP A 157 8.78 -1.58 -8.84
CA TRP A 157 9.23 -1.20 -10.17
C TRP A 157 9.99 0.12 -10.18
N LEU A 158 9.43 1.18 -9.56
CA LEU A 158 10.09 2.48 -9.41
C LEU A 158 11.45 2.38 -8.72
N ARG A 159 11.58 1.48 -7.74
CA ARG A 159 12.86 1.24 -7.03
C ARG A 159 13.92 0.56 -7.88
N ARG A 160 13.52 -0.23 -8.89
CA ARG A 160 14.48 -0.86 -9.81
C ARG A 160 15.08 0.19 -10.73
N GLU A 161 14.26 1.10 -11.23
CA GLU A 161 14.69 2.14 -12.17
C GLU A 161 15.63 3.18 -11.54
N THR A 162 15.37 3.60 -10.29
CA THR A 162 16.21 4.57 -9.59
C THR A 162 17.56 4.04 -9.09
N ARG A 163 17.89 2.77 -9.37
CA ARG A 163 19.17 2.13 -8.98
C ARG A 163 20.22 2.10 -10.10
N TYR A 164 19.95 2.77 -11.22
CA TYR A 164 20.92 3.13 -12.26
C TYR A 164 21.14 4.65 -12.25
#